data_AF-A0A2E5JJ69-F1
#
_entry.id   AF-A0A2E5JJ69-F1
#
_cell.length_a   1.000
_cell.length_b   1.000
_cell.length_c   1.000
_cell.angle_alpha   90.00
_cell.angle_beta   90.00
_cell.angle_gamma   90.00
#
_symmetry.space_group_name_H-M   'P 1'
#
loop_
_entity.id
_entity.type
_entity.pdbx_description
1 polymer ?
#
loop_
_entity_poly.entity_id
_entity_poly.type
_entity_poly.pdbx_seq_one_letter_code
_entity_poly.pdbx_strand_id
1 'polypeptide(L)'
;MTKMIMAAMALLLTTSAFADDFICTMKVGQFLTETEYAPYRGREVNIVMGEYSCNGVIDNNIIVTTTLVSNTNGDTKSVSDRASSKVTMTTLDIWGDGQERLECECGLN
;
A
#
# COMPACT_ATOMS: atom_id res chain seq x y z
N MET A 1 -19.66 7.28 -61.85
CA MET A 1 -18.45 6.81 -61.12
C MET A 1 -18.48 7.43 -59.74
N THR A 2 -19.05 6.74 -58.77
CA THR A 2 -19.26 7.28 -57.42
C THR A 2 -18.15 6.78 -56.52
N LYS A 3 -17.49 7.72 -55.85
CA LYS A 3 -16.19 7.57 -55.18
C LYS A 3 -16.29 6.57 -54.02
N MET A 4 -15.36 5.61 -54.00
CA MET A 4 -15.13 4.73 -52.87
C MET A 4 -14.54 5.50 -51.69
N ILE A 5 -15.05 5.14 -50.51
CA ILE A 5 -14.35 4.89 -49.24
C ILE A 5 -13.40 6.00 -48.76
N MET A 6 -13.74 6.62 -47.63
CA MET A 6 -12.83 6.66 -46.48
C MET A 6 -13.50 7.23 -45.23
N ALA A 7 -12.90 6.84 -44.11
CA ALA A 7 -13.03 7.37 -42.76
C ALA A 7 -14.25 6.92 -41.94
N ALA A 8 -14.02 5.90 -41.11
CA ALA A 8 -13.73 6.15 -39.69
C ALA A 8 -13.66 4.81 -38.95
N MET A 9 -12.49 4.18 -38.99
CA MET A 9 -12.15 3.14 -38.02
C MET A 9 -10.73 3.41 -37.54
N ALA A 10 -10.65 4.27 -36.54
CA ALA A 10 -9.64 4.13 -35.50
C ALA A 10 -10.43 4.24 -34.20
N LEU A 11 -10.87 3.08 -33.72
CA LEU A 11 -11.16 2.91 -32.30
C LEU A 11 -9.90 3.38 -31.56
N LEU A 12 -9.91 4.61 -31.06
CA LEU A 12 -9.11 4.92 -29.89
C LEU A 12 -9.82 4.20 -28.74
N LEU A 13 -9.54 2.90 -28.63
CA LEU A 13 -9.54 2.25 -27.33
C LEU A 13 -8.47 3.02 -26.56
N THR A 14 -8.89 4.10 -25.91
CA THR A 14 -8.20 4.60 -24.74
C THR A 14 -8.34 3.49 -23.72
N THR A 15 -7.48 2.48 -23.84
CA THR A 15 -7.18 1.59 -22.73
C THR A 15 -6.52 2.49 -21.71
N SER A 16 -7.35 3.13 -20.88
CA SER A 16 -6.98 3.52 -19.55
C SER A 16 -6.58 2.23 -18.86
N ALA A 17 -5.33 1.82 -19.05
CA ALA A 17 -4.66 1.00 -18.07
C ALA A 17 -4.64 1.89 -16.83
N PHE A 18 -5.65 1.73 -15.98
CA PHE A 18 -5.56 2.18 -14.61
C PHE A 18 -4.30 1.51 -14.09
N ALA A 19 -3.24 2.31 -13.91
CA ALA A 19 -2.10 1.87 -13.16
C ALA A 19 -2.63 1.76 -11.73
N ASP A 20 -2.96 0.54 -11.30
CA ASP A 20 -3.44 0.31 -9.93
C ASP A 20 -2.37 0.89 -8.99
N ASP A 21 -2.71 1.95 -8.26
CA ASP A 21 -1.74 2.63 -7.39
C ASP A 21 -1.41 1.68 -6.24
N PHE A 22 -0.13 1.63 -5.87
CA PHE A 22 0.27 0.87 -4.70
C PHE A 22 0.00 1.71 -3.45
N ILE A 23 -0.95 1.26 -2.63
CA ILE A 23 -1.42 1.95 -1.44
C ILE A 23 -0.94 1.21 -0.20
N CYS A 24 -0.55 1.96 0.84
CA CYS A 24 -0.48 1.45 2.20
C CYS A 24 -1.36 2.28 3.12
N THR A 25 -1.97 1.64 4.12
CA THR A 25 -2.71 2.29 5.20
C THR A 25 -2.21 1.75 6.52
N MET A 26 -1.81 2.66 7.40
CA MET A 26 -1.39 2.37 8.77
C MET A 26 -2.43 2.87 9.75
N LYS A 27 -2.71 2.09 10.79
CA LYS A 27 -3.59 2.46 11.91
C LYS A 27 -2.87 2.26 13.22
N VAL A 28 -2.98 3.26 14.09
CA VAL A 28 -2.41 3.26 15.44
C VAL A 28 -3.57 3.47 16.41
N GLY A 29 -3.86 2.45 17.21
CA GLY A 29 -5.02 2.42 18.09
C GLY A 29 -6.34 2.50 17.31
N GLN A 30 -7.31 3.25 17.85
CA GLN A 30 -8.65 3.37 17.25
C GLN A 30 -8.85 4.64 16.41
N PHE A 31 -7.96 5.63 16.55
CA PHE A 31 -8.24 7.00 16.07
C PHE A 31 -7.24 7.52 15.06
N LEU A 32 -6.01 7.00 15.05
CA LEU A 32 -4.97 7.48 14.17
C LEU A 32 -4.90 6.56 12.95
N THR A 33 -5.04 7.13 11.76
CA THR A 33 -4.94 6.41 10.49
C THR A 33 -4.26 7.32 9.49
N GLU A 34 -3.25 6.79 8.81
CA GLU A 34 -2.55 7.46 7.71
C GLU A 34 -2.50 6.55 6.50
N THR A 35 -2.54 7.15 5.31
CA THR A 35 -2.56 6.42 4.04
C THR A 35 -1.62 7.10 3.06
N GLU A 36 -0.73 6.32 2.46
CA GLU A 36 0.25 6.79 1.48
C GLU A 36 0.14 5.99 0.19
N TYR A 37 0.50 6.64 -0.91
CA TYR A 37 0.36 6.10 -2.26
C TYR A 37 1.66 6.23 -3.02
N ALA A 38 1.92 5.25 -3.87
CA ALA A 38 2.91 5.36 -4.91
C ALA A 38 2.30 4.85 -6.23
N PRO A 39 2.75 5.35 -7.41
CA PRO A 39 2.19 4.91 -8.70
C PRO A 39 2.42 3.38 -8.96
N TYR A 40 2.21 2.78 -10.14
CA TYR A 40 2.42 1.30 -10.40
C TYR A 40 3.79 0.86 -11.03
N ARG A 41 4.44 -0.22 -10.49
CA ARG A 41 5.81 -0.80 -10.69
C ARG A 41 6.98 -0.51 -9.71
N GLY A 42 7.46 -1.55 -9.01
CA GLY A 42 8.77 -1.60 -8.33
C GLY A 42 8.93 -0.64 -7.15
N ARG A 43 7.92 -0.57 -6.27
CA ARG A 43 7.80 0.50 -5.28
C ARG A 43 7.81 0.03 -3.85
N GLU A 44 8.25 0.97 -3.05
CA GLU A 44 8.25 1.02 -1.61
C GLU A 44 7.33 2.17 -1.19
N VAL A 45 6.44 1.93 -0.22
CA VAL A 45 5.65 2.95 0.45
C VAL A 45 5.98 2.87 1.92
N ASN A 46 6.37 4.00 2.51
CA ASN A 46 6.70 4.09 3.92
C ASN A 46 5.80 5.13 4.59
N ILE A 47 5.07 4.69 5.61
CA ILE A 47 4.24 5.52 6.48
C ILE A 47 4.92 5.60 7.83
N VAL A 48 5.12 6.82 8.34
CA VAL A 48 5.67 7.06 9.67
C VAL A 48 4.64 7.80 10.52
N MET A 49 4.28 7.21 11.66
CA MET A 49 3.31 7.75 12.62
C MET A 49 3.93 7.77 14.01
N GLY A 50 4.62 8.86 14.34
CA GLY A 50 5.34 8.98 15.61
C GLY A 50 6.44 7.93 15.75
N GLU A 51 6.35 7.08 16.78
CA GLU A 51 7.31 6.00 17.07
C GLU A 51 7.07 4.72 16.25
N TYR A 52 6.09 4.73 15.35
CA TYR A 52 5.71 3.58 14.57
C TYR A 52 5.95 3.84 13.09
N SER A 53 6.37 2.81 12.36
CA SER A 53 6.45 2.90 10.91
C SER A 53 5.91 1.64 10.24
N CYS A 54 5.35 1.84 9.06
CA CYS A 54 4.96 0.77 8.17
C CYS A 54 5.66 0.93 6.83
N ASN A 55 6.30 -0.15 6.37
CA ASN A 55 6.91 -0.23 5.06
C ASN A 55 6.22 -1.32 4.22
N GLY A 56 5.63 -0.94 3.09
CA GLY A 56 5.12 -1.85 2.08
C GLY A 56 6.02 -1.89 0.86
N VAL A 57 6.37 -3.09 0.40
CA VAL A 57 7.14 -3.30 -0.83
C VAL A 57 6.37 -4.25 -1.73
N ILE A 58 6.25 -3.93 -3.02
CA ILE A 58 5.68 -4.84 -4.02
C ILE A 58 6.77 -5.41 -4.94
N ASP A 59 6.95 -6.72 -4.89
CA ASP A 59 7.85 -7.49 -5.76
C ASP A 59 7.06 -8.14 -6.91
N ASN A 60 7.64 -8.08 -8.11
CA ASN A 60 7.09 -8.63 -9.35
C ASN A 60 5.62 -8.25 -9.64
N ASN A 61 5.16 -7.10 -9.12
CA ASN A 61 3.78 -6.62 -9.15
C ASN A 61 2.73 -7.59 -8.59
N ILE A 62 3.14 -8.57 -7.77
CA ILE A 62 2.27 -9.63 -7.28
C ILE A 62 2.47 -9.90 -5.81
N ILE A 63 3.71 -9.89 -5.30
CA ILE A 63 3.97 -10.19 -3.89
C ILE A 63 4.09 -8.87 -3.15
N VAL A 64 3.17 -8.61 -2.24
CA VAL A 64 3.22 -7.45 -1.35
C VAL A 64 3.80 -7.91 -0.03
N THR A 65 4.84 -7.24 0.43
CA THR A 65 5.46 -7.43 1.74
C THR A 65 5.23 -6.20 2.59
N THR A 66 4.47 -6.33 3.65
CA THR A 66 4.22 -5.27 4.62
C THR A 66 4.98 -5.55 5.91
N THR A 67 5.82 -4.61 6.31
CA THR A 67 6.62 -4.65 7.54
C THR A 67 6.18 -3.52 8.45
N LEU A 68 5.89 -3.85 9.71
CA LEU A 68 5.45 -2.92 10.74
C LEU A 68 6.49 -2.92 11.86
N VAL A 69 6.90 -1.72 12.27
CA VAL A 69 7.97 -1.49 13.25
C VAL A 69 7.47 -0.58 14.36
N SER A 70 7.82 -0.90 15.60
CA SER A 70 7.68 -0.03 16.77
C SER A 70 9.07 0.33 17.29
N ASN A 71 9.45 1.60 17.17
CA ASN A 71 10.73 2.10 17.65
C ASN A 71 10.77 2.23 19.18
N THR A 72 9.60 2.29 19.84
CA THR A 72 9.48 2.32 21.30
C THR A 72 10.15 1.12 21.98
N ASN A 73 9.98 -0.08 21.41
CA ASN A 73 10.50 -1.32 21.97
C ASN A 73 11.34 -2.16 20.99
N GLY A 74 11.46 -1.73 19.74
CA GLY A 74 12.17 -2.44 18.68
C GLY A 74 11.39 -3.58 18.04
N ASP A 75 10.11 -3.76 18.36
CA ASP A 75 9.30 -4.83 17.79
C ASP A 75 9.14 -4.63 16.28
N THR A 76 9.34 -5.71 15.54
CA THR A 76 9.17 -5.74 14.09
C THR A 76 8.39 -6.97 13.70
N LYS A 77 7.40 -6.79 12.81
CA LYS A 77 6.63 -7.88 12.23
C LYS A 77 6.46 -7.67 10.74
N SER A 78 6.67 -8.72 9.97
CA SER A 78 6.56 -8.68 8.51
C SER A 78 5.66 -9.80 8.00
N VAL A 79 4.84 -9.50 7.01
CA VAL A 79 3.96 -10.46 6.32
C VAL A 79 4.10 -10.22 4.82
N SER A 80 4.21 -11.30 4.06
CA SER A 80 4.19 -11.26 2.60
C SER A 80 3.01 -12.07 2.09
N ASP A 81 2.21 -11.50 1.19
CA ASP A 81 1.06 -12.18 0.58
C ASP A 81 0.81 -11.64 -0.83
N ARG A 82 -0.01 -12.36 -1.61
CA ARG A 82 -0.30 -12.06 -3.00
C ARG A 82 -1.31 -10.92 -3.13
N ALA A 83 -0.99 -9.95 -3.98
CA ALA A 83 -1.76 -8.74 -4.34
C ALA A 83 -1.99 -7.72 -3.22
N SER A 84 -2.08 -8.18 -1.97
CA SER A 84 -2.20 -7.34 -0.77
C SER A 84 -1.60 -8.07 0.41
N SER A 85 -1.08 -7.35 1.41
CA SER A 85 -0.69 -7.97 2.68
C SER A 85 -1.00 -7.07 3.87
N LYS A 86 -1.45 -7.71 4.96
CA LYS A 86 -1.84 -7.05 6.20
C LYS A 86 -1.05 -7.63 7.36
N VAL A 87 -0.48 -6.75 8.17
CA VAL A 87 0.22 -7.09 9.40
C VAL A 87 -0.44 -6.37 10.58
N THR A 88 -0.55 -7.08 11.70
CA THR A 88 -1.06 -6.55 12.96
C THR A 88 -0.10 -6.91 14.08
N MET A 89 0.23 -5.92 14.90
CA MET A 89 1.14 -6.04 16.04
C MET A 89 0.53 -5.31 17.24
N THR A 90 0.77 -5.83 18.44
CA THR A 90 0.46 -5.12 19.68
C THR A 90 1.79 -4.77 20.33
N THR A 91 2.00 -3.50 20.66
CA THR A 91 3.22 -2.98 21.29
C THR A 91 2.86 -2.20 22.55
N LEU A 92 3.86 -1.83 23.36
CA LEU A 92 3.68 -0.84 24.42
C LEU A 92 3.37 0.51 23.79
N ASP A 93 2.44 1.25 24.39
CA ASP A 93 2.22 2.64 23.96
C ASP A 93 3.44 3.52 24.24
N ILE A 94 3.42 4.74 23.70
CA ILE A 94 4.52 5.71 23.83
C ILE A 94 4.79 6.15 25.29
N TRP A 95 3.85 5.89 26.21
CA TRP A 95 3.96 6.25 27.61
C TRP A 95 4.44 5.08 28.48
N GLY A 96 4.44 3.86 27.94
CA GLY A 96 4.84 2.63 28.60
C GLY A 96 3.85 2.15 29.67
N ASP A 97 2.64 2.71 29.70
CA ASP A 97 1.61 2.39 30.69
C ASP A 97 0.43 1.59 30.12
N GLY A 98 0.42 1.36 28.79
CA GLY A 98 -0.61 0.59 28.10
C GLY A 98 -0.11 -0.22 26.90
N GLN A 99 -1.05 -0.88 26.22
CA GLN A 99 -0.81 -1.59 24.97
C GLN A 99 -1.53 -0.88 23.82
N GLU A 100 -0.82 -0.70 22.71
CA GLU A 100 -1.35 -0.12 21.49
C GLU A 100 -1.39 -1.16 20.36
N ARG A 101 -2.52 -1.20 19.65
CA ARG A 101 -2.69 -2.05 18.48
C ARG A 101 -2.27 -1.26 17.24
N LEU A 102 -1.30 -1.81 16.52
CA LEU A 102 -0.82 -1.31 15.25
C LEU A 102 -1.31 -2.23 14.13
N GLU A 103 -1.86 -1.64 13.08
CA GLU A 103 -2.21 -2.34 11.85
C GLU A 103 -1.55 -1.64 10.68
N CYS A 104 -1.02 -2.42 9.74
CA CYS A 104 -0.70 -1.90 8.44
C CYS A 104 -1.14 -2.85 7.34
N GLU A 105 -1.72 -2.29 6.30
CA GLU A 105 -2.26 -2.99 5.15
C GLU A 105 -1.77 -2.31 3.88
N CYS A 106 -1.18 -3.07 2.97
CA CYS A 106 -0.72 -2.58 1.69
C CYS A 106 -1.27 -3.43 0.55
N GLY A 107 -1.51 -2.83 -0.60
CA GLY A 107 -2.05 -3.53 -1.77
C GLY A 107 -2.12 -2.65 -3.01
N LEU A 108 -2.62 -3.22 -4.09
CA LEU A 108 -2.98 -2.49 -5.30
C LEU A 108 -4.42 -1.99 -5.18
N ASN A 109 -4.67 -0.72 -5.49
CA ASN A 109 -5.99 -0.07 -5.47
C ASN A 109 -6.54 0.18 -6.87
#